data_AF-A0A7C2VSK7-F1
#
_entry.id   AF-A0A7C2VSK7-F1
#
_cell.length_a   1.000
_cell.length_b   1.000
_cell.length_c   1.000
_cell.angle_alpha   90.00
_cell.angle_beta   90.00
_cell.angle_gamma   90.00
#
_symmetry.space_group_name_H-M   'P 1'
#
loop_
_entity.id
_entity.type
_entity.pdbx_description
1 polymer ?
#
loop_
_entity_poly.entity_id
_entity_poly.type
_entity_poly.pdbx_seq_one_letter_code
_entity_poly.pdbx_strand_id
1 'polypeptide(L)'
;MSDTITGILKRVGGQQFVVRTPDRSYRKAQLEIMVSPKLVREYALSEGAAVTGQVERKKGEARLVSIETLGGTEPKAFGKRPRFSDMVVIDPHQRFELGLSG
;
A
#
# COMPACT_ATOMS: atom_id res chain seq x y z
N MET A 1 2.42 -13.73 -17.75
CA MET A 1 3.43 -13.41 -16.71
C MET A 1 2.77 -12.45 -15.74
N SER A 2 2.64 -12.84 -14.48
CA SER A 2 2.22 -11.95 -13.40
C SER A 2 3.48 -11.32 -12.83
N ASP A 3 3.56 -9.98 -12.88
CA ASP A 3 4.67 -9.24 -12.29
C ASP A 3 4.30 -8.92 -10.83
N THR A 4 5.15 -9.27 -9.87
CA THR A 4 4.99 -8.79 -8.49
C THR A 4 5.39 -7.32 -8.41
N ILE A 5 4.60 -6.49 -7.74
CA ILE A 5 4.95 -5.11 -7.44
C ILE A 5 4.83 -4.79 -5.96
N THR A 6 5.72 -3.90 -5.50
CA THR A 6 5.64 -3.26 -4.18
C THR A 6 5.53 -1.75 -4.35
N GLY A 7 4.61 -1.13 -3.62
CA GLY A 7 4.40 0.31 -3.66
C GLY A 7 3.49 0.81 -2.55
N ILE A 8 2.99 2.04 -2.69
CA ILE A 8 2.08 2.70 -1.75
C ILE A 8 0.76 2.98 -2.44
N LEU A 9 -0.34 2.72 -1.76
CA LEU A 9 -1.68 3.05 -2.23
C LEU A 9 -1.94 4.55 -2.18
N LYS A 10 -2.28 5.13 -3.33
CA LYS A 10 -2.74 6.52 -3.46
C LYS A 10 -4.19 6.53 -3.91
N ARG A 11 -5.05 7.23 -3.17
CA ARG A 11 -6.44 7.45 -3.57
C ARG A 11 -6.48 8.53 -4.66
N VAL A 12 -7.17 8.26 -5.77
CA VAL A 12 -7.28 9.19 -6.91
C VAL A 12 -8.68 9.79 -7.07
N GLY A 13 -9.70 9.13 -6.51
CA GLY A 13 -11.08 9.62 -6.47
C GLY A 13 -12.01 8.54 -5.93
N GLY A 14 -13.10 8.90 -5.23
CA GLY A 14 -14.09 7.94 -4.73
C GLY A 14 -13.46 6.71 -4.06
N GLN A 15 -13.73 5.51 -4.55
CA GLN A 15 -13.07 4.25 -4.11
C GLN A 15 -12.03 3.75 -5.13
N GLN A 16 -11.34 4.64 -5.83
CA GLN A 16 -10.30 4.29 -6.79
C GLN A 16 -8.91 4.54 -6.18
N PHE A 17 -8.06 3.52 -6.29
CA PHE A 17 -6.69 3.55 -5.81
C PHE A 17 -5.71 3.22 -6.93
N VAL A 18 -4.54 3.84 -6.88
CA VAL A 18 -3.38 3.52 -7.73
C VAL A 18 -2.18 3.17 -6.87
N VAL A 19 -1.28 2.33 -7.38
CA VAL A 19 -0.03 1.99 -6.72
C VAL A 19 1.07 2.96 -7.18
N ARG A 20 1.72 3.61 -6.22
CA ARG A 20 2.89 4.48 -6.41
C ARG A 20 4.15 3.74 -6.00
N THR A 21 5.19 3.83 -6.81
CA THR A 21 6.41 3.08 -6.60
C THR A 21 7.59 3.99 -6.22
N PRO A 22 8.57 3.47 -5.47
CA PRO A 22 9.70 4.26 -4.96
C PRO A 22 10.67 4.72 -6.06
N ASP A 23 10.81 3.96 -7.15
CA ASP A 23 11.65 4.28 -8.32
C ASP A 23 11.29 5.62 -8.98
N ARG A 24 10.05 6.10 -8.78
CA ARG A 24 9.57 7.40 -9.26
C ARG A 24 9.32 8.40 -8.14
N SER A 25 9.90 8.18 -6.95
CA SER A 25 9.65 9.00 -5.76
C SER A 25 8.16 9.17 -5.47
N TYR A 26 7.37 8.12 -5.71
CA TYR A 26 5.91 8.09 -5.55
C TYR A 26 5.14 9.14 -6.37
N ARG A 27 5.75 9.70 -7.42
CA ARG A 27 5.10 10.66 -8.33
C ARG A 27 4.12 9.99 -9.29
N LYS A 28 3.34 10.83 -9.96
CA LYS A 28 2.44 10.37 -11.04
C LYS A 28 3.23 9.71 -12.17
N ALA A 29 2.88 8.48 -12.49
CA ALA A 29 3.38 7.77 -13.66
C ALA A 29 2.46 8.03 -14.87
N GLN A 30 3.01 7.91 -16.08
CA GLN A 30 2.21 8.00 -17.31
C GLN A 30 1.25 6.81 -17.44
N LEU A 31 1.68 5.63 -16.99
CA LEU A 31 0.88 4.42 -16.88
C LEU A 31 0.78 4.05 -15.40
N GLU A 32 -0.33 4.44 -14.77
CA GLU A 32 -0.58 4.12 -13.36
C GLU A 32 -1.10 2.69 -13.22
N ILE A 33 -0.68 2.03 -12.14
CA ILE A 33 -1.19 0.70 -11.80
C ILE A 33 -2.45 0.88 -10.97
N MET A 34 -3.60 0.60 -11.55
CA MET A 34 -4.87 0.72 -10.86
C MET A 34 -5.12 -0.50 -9.96
N VAL A 35 -5.70 -0.29 -8.80
CA VAL A 35 -6.16 -1.40 -7.96
C VAL A 35 -7.49 -1.92 -8.48
N SER A 36 -7.61 -3.24 -8.67
CA SER A 36 -8.86 -3.85 -9.10
C SER A 36 -10.02 -3.50 -8.15
N PRO A 37 -11.21 -3.12 -8.66
CA PRO A 37 -12.37 -2.82 -7.82
C PRO A 37 -12.78 -3.98 -6.90
N LYS A 38 -12.49 -5.23 -7.28
CA LYS A 38 -12.70 -6.40 -6.43
C LYS A 38 -11.90 -6.28 -5.12
N LEU A 39 -10.61 -5.94 -5.21
CA LEU A 39 -9.73 -5.81 -4.05
C LEU A 39 -10.15 -4.64 -3.15
N VAL A 40 -10.63 -3.54 -3.75
CA VAL A 40 -11.11 -2.38 -2.97
C VAL A 40 -12.36 -2.73 -2.15
N ARG A 41 -13.22 -3.62 -2.66
CA ARG A 41 -14.40 -4.10 -1.94
C ARG A 41 -14.08 -5.19 -0.92
N GLU A 42 -13.09 -6.02 -1.22
CA GLU A 42 -12.70 -7.17 -0.39
C GLU A 42 -11.88 -6.74 0.83
N TYR A 43 -10.98 -5.76 0.67
CA TYR A 43 -10.07 -5.31 1.70
C TYR A 43 -10.33 -3.85 2.10
N ALA A 44 -10.12 -3.55 3.39
CA ALA A 44 -10.18 -2.20 3.91
C ALA A 44 -8.90 -1.42 3.51
N LEU A 45 -8.82 -1.00 2.25
CA LEU A 45 -7.69 -0.24 1.73
C LEU A 45 -7.69 1.18 2.29
N SER A 46 -6.54 1.62 2.80
CA SER A 46 -6.32 3.01 3.21
C SER A 46 -5.25 3.67 2.35
N GLU A 47 -5.41 4.96 2.09
CA GLU A 47 -4.36 5.76 1.48
C GLU A 47 -3.09 5.73 2.34
N GLY A 48 -1.92 5.67 1.70
CA GLY A 48 -0.63 5.58 2.38
C GLY A 48 -0.23 4.17 2.81
N ALA A 49 -1.11 3.17 2.69
CA ALA A 49 -0.74 1.78 2.99
C ALA A 49 0.26 1.24 1.95
N ALA A 50 1.34 0.63 2.42
CA ALA A 50 2.23 -0.16 1.57
C ALA A 50 1.50 -1.40 1.06
N VAL A 51 1.70 -1.77 -0.20
CA VAL A 51 1.06 -2.93 -0.82
C VAL A 51 2.10 -3.71 -1.61
N THR A 52 2.07 -5.03 -1.47
CA THR A 52 2.80 -5.96 -2.34
C THR A 52 1.81 -6.95 -2.94
N GLY A 53 1.90 -7.22 -4.24
CA GLY A 53 1.04 -8.21 -4.89
C GLY A 53 1.23 -8.29 -6.39
N GLN A 54 0.37 -9.09 -7.05
CA GLN A 54 0.51 -9.39 -8.47
C GLN A 54 -0.19 -8.36 -9.35
N VAL A 55 0.51 -7.92 -10.38
CA VAL A 55 0.02 -7.02 -11.42
C VAL A 55 -0.23 -7.81 -12.69
N GLU A 56 -1.40 -7.57 -13.28
CA GLU A 56 -1.73 -8.02 -14.62
C GLU A 56 -1.71 -6.82 -15.58
N ARG A 57 -1.06 -7.00 -16.73
CA ARG A 57 -1.07 -6.00 -17.82
C ARG A 57 -1.98 -6.48 -18.94
N LYS A 58 -3.01 -5.69 -19.27
CA LYS A 58 -3.97 -5.98 -20.35
C LYS A 58 -4.21 -4.72 -21.17
N LYS A 59 -4.04 -4.82 -22.50
CA LYS A 59 -4.31 -3.72 -23.46
C LYS A 59 -3.66 -2.38 -23.08
N GLY A 60 -2.45 -2.40 -22.52
CA GLY A 60 -1.73 -1.21 -22.08
C GLY A 60 -2.11 -0.70 -20.69
N GLU A 61 -3.14 -1.24 -20.04
CA GLU A 61 -3.45 -0.95 -18.64
C GLU A 61 -2.77 -1.95 -17.71
N ALA A 62 -2.20 -1.45 -16.61
CA ALA A 62 -1.68 -2.29 -15.54
C ALA A 62 -2.65 -2.26 -14.35
N ARG A 63 -3.01 -3.43 -13.83
CA ARG A 63 -3.92 -3.55 -12.69
C ARG A 63 -3.38 -4.50 -11.64
N LEU A 64 -3.47 -4.10 -10.37
CA LEU A 64 -3.21 -4.98 -9.24
C LEU A 64 -4.41 -5.94 -9.09
N VAL A 65 -4.15 -7.24 -9.21
CA VAL A 65 -5.19 -8.29 -9.22
C VAL A 65 -5.18 -9.16 -7.96
N SER A 66 -4.06 -9.23 -7.25
CA SER A 66 -3.95 -9.84 -5.93
C SER A 66 -3.09 -8.99 -5.01
N ILE A 67 -3.32 -9.14 -3.70
CA ILE A 67 -2.51 -8.50 -2.65
C ILE A 67 -1.95 -9.63 -1.78
N GLU A 68 -0.64 -9.68 -1.65
CA GLU A 68 0.08 -10.60 -0.76
C GLU A 68 0.25 -9.97 0.62
N THR A 69 0.68 -8.71 0.67
CA THR A 69 0.81 -7.96 1.92
C THR A 69 0.23 -6.55 1.80
N LEU A 70 -0.38 -6.10 2.91
CA LEU A 70 -0.88 -4.75 3.08
C LEU A 70 -0.33 -4.19 4.40
N GLY A 71 0.36 -3.05 4.32
CA GLY A 71 1.05 -2.41 5.45
C GLY A 71 1.98 -3.36 6.21
N GLY A 72 2.67 -4.26 5.51
CA GLY A 72 3.56 -5.27 6.10
C GLY A 72 2.86 -6.47 6.76
N THR A 73 1.53 -6.57 6.66
CA THR A 73 0.72 -7.62 7.31
C THR A 73 -0.19 -8.33 6.30
N GLU A 74 -0.86 -9.40 6.73
CA GLU A 74 -1.92 -10.04 5.93
C GLU A 74 -3.05 -9.04 5.63
N PRO A 75 -3.57 -8.98 4.39
CA PRO A 75 -4.61 -8.03 4.00
C PRO A 75 -5.87 -8.04 4.88
N LYS A 76 -6.29 -9.22 5.36
CA LYS A 76 -7.45 -9.36 6.26
C LYS A 76 -7.19 -8.82 7.67
N ALA A 77 -5.95 -8.91 8.15
CA ALA A 77 -5.56 -8.39 9.46
C ALA A 77 -5.46 -6.86 9.45
N PHE A 78 -5.04 -6.27 8.31
CA PHE A 78 -4.88 -4.83 8.15
C PHE A 78 -6.14 -4.04 8.54
N GLY A 79 -7.32 -4.53 8.13
CA GLY A 79 -8.59 -3.84 8.37
C GLY A 79 -9.07 -3.86 9.82
N LYS A 80 -8.51 -4.71 10.69
CA LYS A 80 -8.89 -4.78 12.12
C LYS A 80 -8.15 -3.77 13.00
N ARG A 81 -7.19 -3.03 12.43
CA ARG A 81 -6.32 -2.13 13.18
C ARG A 81 -7.06 -0.85 13.56
N PRO A 82 -6.78 -0.27 14.74
CA PRO A 82 -7.29 1.05 15.09
C PRO A 82 -6.77 2.09 14.09
N ARG A 83 -7.54 3.16 13.88
CA ARG A 83 -7.06 4.27 13.06
C ARG A 83 -5.95 4.99 13.82
N PHE A 84 -5.05 5.62 13.07
CA PHE A 84 -3.98 6.41 13.67
C PHE A 84 -4.52 7.51 14.60
N SER A 85 -5.65 8.12 14.24
CA SER A 85 -6.34 9.14 15.05
C SER A 85 -6.87 8.65 16.39
N ASP A 86 -7.09 7.34 16.52
CA ASP A 86 -7.73 6.74 17.69
C ASP A 86 -6.67 6.19 18.68
N MET A 87 -5.39 6.29 18.33
CA MET A 87 -4.30 5.84 19.19
C MET A 87 -4.05 6.83 20.33
N VAL A 88 -3.75 6.29 21.51
CA VAL A 88 -3.36 7.10 22.67
C VAL A 88 -1.96 7.65 22.46
N VAL A 89 -1.82 8.97 22.62
CA VAL A 89 -0.53 9.65 22.58
C VAL A 89 0.25 9.30 23.85
N ILE A 90 1.49 8.89 23.67
CA ILE A 90 2.42 8.57 24.76
C ILE A 90 3.76 9.24 24.49
N ASP A 91 4.52 9.53 25.55
CA ASP A 91 5.89 9.97 25.42
C ASP A 91 6.79 8.83 24.91
N PRO A 92 7.87 9.15 24.16
CA PRO A 92 8.87 8.15 23.76
C PRO A 92 9.47 7.47 24.99
N HIS A 93 9.20 6.17 25.15
CA HIS A 93 9.66 5.37 26.29
C HIS A 93 10.70 4.31 25.88
N GLN A 94 11.02 4.23 24.58
CA GLN A 94 12.05 3.35 24.03
C GLN A 94 13.08 4.19 23.28
N ARG A 95 14.34 4.11 23.71
CA ARG A 95 15.46 4.84 23.10
C ARG A 95 16.05 4.05 21.94
N PHE A 96 16.33 4.73 20.82
CA PHE A 96 17.19 4.18 19.76
C PHE A 96 18.65 4.48 20.09
N GLU A 97 19.49 3.45 20.16
CA GLU A 97 20.93 3.58 20.38
C GLU A 97 21.69 3.79 19.07
N LEU A 98 21.86 5.06 18.68
CA LEU A 98 22.49 5.42 17.40
C LEU A 98 24.02 5.20 17.37
N GLY A 99 24.65 4.89 18.51
CA GLY A 99 26.09 4.71 18.62
C GLY A 99 26.60 3.27 18.49
N LEU A 100 25.70 2.28 18.41
CA LEU A 100 26.06 0.86 18.34
C LEU A 100 26.27 0.32 16.92
N SER A 101 25.89 1.08 15.89
CA SER A 101 26.06 0.70 14.49
C SER A 101 26.59 1.87 13.67
N GLY A 102 27.91 1.93 13.52
CA GLY A 102 28.63 2.70 12.50
C GLY A 102 29.30 1.74 11.53
#